data_AF-A0A844GHL6-F1
#
_entry.id   AF-A0A844GHL6-F1
#
_cell.length_a   1.000
_cell.length_b   1.000
_cell.length_c   1.000
_cell.angle_alpha   90.00
_cell.angle_beta   90.00
_cell.angle_gamma   90.00
#
_symmetry.space_group_name_H-M   'P 1'
#
loop_
_entity.id
_entity.type
_entity.pdbx_description
1 polymer ?
#
loop_
_entity_poly.entity_id
_entity_poly.type
_entity_poly.pdbx_seq_one_letter_code
_entity_poly.pdbx_strand_id
1 'polypeptide(L)'
;MPQPSHQEAIDATREWLEKAVIGLNLCPFAKGVYIKDQVRFVVSDATNAEQLAVELGRELETLAEASPDKIDTTLLIHPYVMQRFLDFNDFLEIADAIVEELQLDGELQVASFHPKFQFEGTGVNDIENYTNRSPYPTLHLIRESSIARAVESFPQAEMIYEKNIETVTRLGIEGWKALFAKASQ
;
A
#
# COMPACT_ATOMS: atom_id res chain seq x y z
N MET A 1 21.85 0.16 -8.96
CA MET A 1 20.98 -0.71 -9.76
C MET A 1 20.24 0.17 -10.74
N PRO A 2 19.94 -0.28 -11.98
CA PRO A 2 19.10 0.48 -12.89
C PRO A 2 17.73 0.73 -12.25
N GLN A 3 17.11 1.86 -12.58
CA GLN A 3 15.73 2.15 -12.17
C GLN A 3 14.80 1.10 -12.81
N PRO A 4 13.82 0.55 -12.06
CA PRO A 4 12.88 -0.42 -12.60
C PRO A 4 12.02 0.24 -13.68
N SER A 5 11.63 -0.50 -14.71
CA SER A 5 10.55 -0.10 -15.61
C SER A 5 9.20 -0.10 -14.89
N HIS A 6 8.19 0.54 -15.48
CA HIS A 6 6.83 0.52 -14.93
C HIS A 6 6.30 -0.90 -14.81
N GLN A 7 6.54 -1.76 -15.81
CA GLN A 7 6.09 -3.14 -15.77
C GLN A 7 6.74 -3.93 -14.63
N GLU A 8 8.05 -3.78 -14.41
CA GLU A 8 8.75 -4.43 -13.30
C GLU A 8 8.21 -3.95 -11.94
N ALA A 9 7.91 -2.65 -11.81
CA ALA A 9 7.35 -2.11 -10.58
C ALA A 9 5.92 -2.64 -10.30
N ILE A 10 5.09 -2.76 -11.34
CA ILE A 10 3.75 -3.33 -11.25
C ILE A 10 3.82 -4.82 -10.89
N ASP A 11 4.66 -5.59 -11.59
CA ASP A 11 4.76 -7.04 -11.39
C ASP A 11 5.22 -7.37 -9.97
N ALA A 12 6.24 -6.66 -9.46
CA ALA A 12 6.70 -6.83 -8.09
C ALA A 12 5.64 -6.43 -7.05
N THR A 13 4.93 -5.32 -7.28
CA THR A 13 3.86 -4.87 -6.37
C THR A 13 2.68 -5.85 -6.39
N ARG A 14 2.34 -6.40 -7.56
CA ARG A 14 1.30 -7.43 -7.70
C ARG A 14 1.70 -8.72 -6.98
N GLU A 15 2.93 -9.20 -7.16
CA GLU A 15 3.44 -10.37 -6.45
C GLU A 15 3.40 -10.17 -4.92
N TRP A 16 3.77 -8.98 -4.45
CA TRP A 16 3.64 -8.61 -3.03
C TRP A 16 2.18 -8.63 -2.55
N LEU A 17 1.27 -8.03 -3.30
CA LEU A 17 -0.16 -8.02 -2.96
C LEU A 17 -0.71 -9.45 -2.87
N GLU A 18 -0.38 -10.30 -3.85
CA GLU A 18 -0.85 -11.68 -3.91
C GLU A 18 -0.26 -12.56 -2.79
N LYS A 19 1.05 -12.50 -2.58
CA LYS A 19 1.74 -13.42 -1.66
C LYS A 19 1.76 -12.96 -0.21
N ALA A 20 1.98 -11.67 0.03
CA ALA A 20 2.03 -11.12 1.39
C ALA A 20 0.64 -10.67 1.84
N VAL A 21 0.05 -9.69 1.17
CA VAL A 21 -1.18 -9.05 1.66
C VAL A 21 -2.37 -10.03 1.64
N ILE A 22 -2.60 -10.70 0.51
CA ILE A 22 -3.68 -11.68 0.35
C ILE A 22 -3.25 -13.05 0.89
N GLY A 23 -2.05 -13.53 0.52
CA GLY A 23 -1.58 -14.87 0.85
C GLY A 23 -1.38 -15.11 2.35
N LEU A 24 -0.92 -14.11 3.10
CA LEU A 24 -0.85 -14.17 4.58
C LEU A 24 -2.11 -13.62 5.25
N ASN A 25 -3.09 -13.15 4.46
CA ASN A 25 -4.31 -12.51 4.96
C ASN A 25 -4.03 -11.32 5.89
N LEU A 26 -3.07 -10.47 5.53
CA LEU A 26 -2.76 -9.23 6.27
C LEU A 26 -3.86 -8.17 6.09
N CYS A 27 -4.51 -8.16 4.92
CA CYS A 27 -5.71 -7.37 4.71
C CYS A 27 -6.84 -8.31 4.27
N PRO A 28 -7.82 -8.62 5.14
CA PRO A 28 -8.92 -9.53 4.80
C PRO A 28 -9.81 -9.00 3.68
N PHE A 29 -9.71 -7.71 3.36
CA PHE A 29 -10.54 -7.03 2.38
C PHE A 29 -9.92 -7.06 0.96
N ALA A 30 -8.59 -7.16 0.88
CA ALA A 30 -7.84 -7.05 -0.37
C ALA A 30 -8.23 -8.13 -1.41
N LYS A 31 -8.51 -9.36 -0.95
CA LYS A 31 -8.84 -10.46 -1.86
C LYS A 31 -10.10 -10.17 -2.68
N GLY A 32 -11.14 -9.60 -2.07
CA GLY A 32 -12.43 -9.37 -2.72
C GLY A 32 -12.36 -8.34 -3.84
N VAL A 33 -11.66 -7.24 -3.59
CA VAL A 33 -11.43 -6.19 -4.60
C VAL A 33 -10.46 -6.65 -5.68
N TYR A 34 -9.45 -7.45 -5.31
CA TYR A 34 -8.45 -7.95 -6.26
C TYR A 34 -9.05 -8.94 -7.28
N ILE A 35 -9.84 -9.92 -6.84
CA ILE A 35 -10.44 -10.91 -7.78
C ILE A 35 -11.51 -10.29 -8.69
N LYS A 36 -12.04 -9.12 -8.33
CA LYS A 36 -13.00 -8.35 -9.14
C LYS A 36 -12.31 -7.37 -10.10
N ASP A 37 -10.98 -7.36 -10.12
CA ASP A 37 -10.17 -6.43 -10.93
C ASP A 37 -10.43 -4.95 -10.62
N GLN A 38 -10.68 -4.65 -9.34
CA GLN A 38 -11.00 -3.30 -8.85
C GLN A 38 -9.80 -2.57 -8.24
N VAL A 39 -8.61 -3.20 -8.29
CA VAL A 39 -7.34 -2.62 -7.82
C VAL A 39 -6.60 -2.06 -9.02
N ARG A 40 -6.50 -0.74 -9.12
CA ARG A 40 -5.72 -0.08 -10.17
C ARG A 40 -4.28 0.13 -9.70
N PHE A 41 -3.32 -0.32 -10.51
CA PHE A 41 -1.89 -0.11 -10.27
C PHE A 41 -1.40 1.03 -11.15
N VAL A 42 -0.74 2.02 -10.56
CA VAL A 42 -0.16 3.16 -11.27
C VAL A 42 1.30 3.30 -10.87
N VAL A 43 2.18 3.52 -11.83
CA VAL A 43 3.58 3.86 -11.56
C VAL A 43 3.77 5.35 -11.80
N SER A 44 4.27 6.02 -10.78
CA SER A 44 4.63 7.42 -10.79
C SER A 44 6.02 7.61 -11.40
N ASP A 45 6.12 8.58 -12.32
CA ASP A 45 7.41 9.03 -12.88
C ASP A 45 8.03 10.17 -12.04
N ALA A 46 7.41 10.53 -10.91
CA ALA A 46 7.89 11.57 -10.04
C ALA A 46 9.31 11.26 -9.52
N THR A 47 10.17 12.28 -9.60
CA THR A 47 11.55 12.23 -9.11
C THR A 47 11.78 13.15 -7.91
N ASN A 48 10.76 13.91 -7.51
CA ASN A 48 10.76 14.80 -6.35
C ASN A 48 9.35 14.90 -5.73
N ALA A 49 9.27 15.49 -4.53
CA ALA A 49 8.04 15.58 -3.75
C ALA A 49 6.93 16.38 -4.45
N GLU A 50 7.27 17.49 -5.10
CA GLU A 50 6.29 18.34 -5.80
C GLU A 50 5.62 17.58 -6.96
N GLN A 51 6.41 16.86 -7.75
CA GLN A 51 5.87 16.00 -8.82
C GLN A 51 4.96 14.90 -8.25
N LEU A 52 5.37 14.27 -7.14
CA LEU A 52 4.57 13.23 -6.51
C LEU A 52 3.25 13.78 -5.96
N ALA A 53 3.26 14.98 -5.38
CA ALA A 53 2.06 15.67 -4.90
C ALA A 53 1.06 15.95 -6.04
N VAL A 54 1.54 16.43 -7.19
CA VAL A 54 0.71 16.65 -8.37
C VAL A 54 0.11 15.35 -8.89
N GLU A 55 0.89 14.28 -8.94
CA GLU A 55 0.40 12.97 -9.37
C GLU A 55 -0.58 12.36 -8.36
N LEU A 56 -0.34 12.49 -7.06
CA LEU A 56 -1.27 12.08 -6.01
C LEU A 56 -2.63 12.76 -6.15
N GLY A 57 -2.65 14.08 -6.35
CA GLY A 57 -3.90 14.82 -6.54
C GLY A 57 -4.71 14.31 -7.73
N ARG A 58 -4.07 14.10 -8.89
CA ARG A 58 -4.72 13.54 -10.09
C ARG A 58 -5.28 12.14 -9.86
N GLU A 59 -4.56 11.32 -9.10
CA GLU A 59 -4.96 9.94 -8.82
C GLU A 59 -6.10 9.86 -7.78
N LEU A 60 -6.14 10.81 -6.83
CA LEU A 60 -7.28 11.01 -5.93
C LEU A 60 -8.54 11.44 -6.70
N GLU A 61 -8.45 12.45 -7.57
CA GLU A 61 -9.56 12.88 -8.43
C GLU A 61 -10.05 11.73 -9.33
N THR A 62 -9.12 11.01 -9.96
CA THR A 62 -9.44 9.85 -10.82
C THR A 62 -10.20 8.78 -10.02
N LEU A 63 -9.78 8.49 -8.80
CA LEU A 63 -10.48 7.53 -7.95
C LEU A 63 -11.86 8.08 -7.53
N ALA A 64 -11.95 9.35 -7.13
CA ALA A 64 -13.21 9.97 -6.74
C ALA A 64 -14.27 9.91 -7.86
N GLU A 65 -13.87 10.20 -9.10
CA GLU A 65 -14.76 10.18 -10.27
C GLU A 65 -15.09 8.78 -10.79
N ALA A 66 -14.22 7.81 -10.55
CA ALA A 66 -14.41 6.45 -11.02
C ALA A 66 -15.57 5.75 -10.28
N SER A 67 -16.33 4.93 -11.03
CA SER A 67 -17.28 4.01 -10.40
C SER A 67 -16.53 2.98 -9.53
N PRO A 68 -16.96 2.73 -8.28
CA PRO A 68 -16.37 1.71 -7.41
C PRO A 68 -16.40 0.29 -8.01
N ASP A 69 -17.34 0.03 -8.93
CA ASP A 69 -17.42 -1.26 -9.61
C ASP A 69 -16.24 -1.47 -10.58
N LYS A 70 -15.61 -0.39 -11.04
CA LYS A 70 -14.45 -0.41 -11.95
C LYS A 70 -13.13 -0.19 -11.21
N ILE A 71 -13.09 0.80 -10.31
CA ILE A 71 -11.91 1.15 -9.54
C ILE A 71 -12.36 1.43 -8.10
N ASP A 72 -12.08 0.47 -7.22
CA ASP A 72 -12.38 0.59 -5.80
C ASP A 72 -11.19 1.17 -5.03
N THR A 73 -9.98 0.89 -5.49
CA THR A 73 -8.74 1.39 -4.90
C THR A 73 -7.64 1.58 -5.95
N THR A 74 -6.72 2.52 -5.68
CA THR A 74 -5.51 2.75 -6.47
C THR A 74 -4.26 2.52 -5.62
N LEU A 75 -3.31 1.74 -6.13
CA LEU A 75 -1.94 1.65 -5.63
C LEU A 75 -1.05 2.55 -6.49
N LEU A 76 -0.70 3.72 -5.96
CA LEU A 76 0.25 4.66 -6.57
C LEU A 76 1.67 4.28 -6.14
N ILE A 77 2.40 3.64 -7.04
CA ILE A 77 3.75 3.09 -6.85
C ILE A 77 4.75 4.14 -7.32
N HIS A 78 5.66 4.59 -6.46
CA HIS A 78 6.60 5.67 -6.81
C HIS A 78 8.06 5.22 -6.61
N PRO A 79 8.62 4.44 -7.56
CA PRO A 79 9.93 3.81 -7.43
C PRO A 79 11.12 4.77 -7.58
N TYR A 80 10.90 6.01 -8.01
CA TYR A 80 11.97 6.97 -8.33
C TYR A 80 12.10 8.12 -7.32
N VAL A 81 11.21 8.18 -6.32
CA VAL A 81 11.20 9.19 -5.26
C VAL A 81 10.87 8.53 -3.91
N MET A 82 11.10 9.24 -2.80
CA MET A 82 10.76 8.78 -1.44
C MET A 82 11.41 7.45 -1.02
N GLN A 83 12.65 7.18 -1.44
CA GLN A 83 13.39 5.94 -1.09
C GLN A 83 13.96 5.93 0.34
N ARG A 84 13.96 7.10 0.98
CA ARG A 84 14.29 7.29 2.39
C ARG A 84 12.98 7.35 3.16
N PHE A 85 12.87 6.49 4.18
CA PHE A 85 11.62 6.36 4.93
C PHE A 85 11.24 7.65 5.67
N LEU A 86 12.21 8.40 6.22
CA LEU A 86 11.93 9.67 6.90
C LEU A 86 11.34 10.70 5.93
N ASP A 87 11.97 10.88 4.77
CA ASP A 87 11.49 11.79 3.74
C ASP A 87 10.08 11.38 3.24
N PHE A 88 9.81 10.07 3.15
CA PHE A 88 8.47 9.55 2.84
C PHE A 88 7.46 9.82 3.97
N ASN A 89 7.87 9.66 5.23
CA ASN A 89 7.04 9.88 6.39
C ASN A 89 6.64 11.37 6.50
N ASP A 90 7.57 12.28 6.26
CA ASP A 90 7.30 13.73 6.20
C ASP A 90 6.33 14.06 5.05
N PHE A 91 6.41 13.35 3.92
CA PHE A 91 5.49 13.53 2.81
C PHE A 91 4.05 13.12 3.13
N LEU A 92 3.80 12.27 4.14
CA LEU A 92 2.44 11.87 4.50
C LEU A 92 1.59 13.06 4.98
N GLU A 93 2.20 14.05 5.65
CA GLU A 93 1.50 15.29 6.01
C GLU A 93 1.02 16.07 4.77
N ILE A 94 1.80 16.04 3.68
CA ILE A 94 1.43 16.64 2.40
C ILE A 94 0.30 15.85 1.75
N ALA A 95 0.37 14.51 1.82
CA ALA A 95 -0.67 13.65 1.27
C ALA A 95 -2.03 13.89 1.96
N ASP A 96 -2.05 14.00 3.28
CA ASP A 96 -3.26 14.31 4.05
C ASP A 96 -3.80 15.70 3.70
N ALA A 97 -2.92 16.71 3.60
CA ALA A 97 -3.33 18.06 3.19
C ALA A 97 -3.96 18.08 1.79
N ILE A 98 -3.45 17.30 0.83
CA ILE A 98 -4.04 17.21 -0.52
C ILE A 98 -5.44 16.59 -0.49
N VAL A 99 -5.68 15.58 0.35
CA VAL A 99 -7.02 14.98 0.52
C VAL A 99 -8.00 16.04 1.03
N GLU A 100 -7.61 16.81 2.04
CA GLU A 100 -8.43 17.90 2.60
C GLU A 100 -8.67 19.03 1.58
N GLU A 101 -7.63 19.45 0.84
CA GLU A 101 -7.73 20.50 -0.18
C GLU A 101 -8.68 20.12 -1.33
N LEU A 102 -8.71 18.84 -1.70
CA LEU A 102 -9.62 18.29 -2.70
C LEU A 102 -11.02 18.01 -2.14
N GLN A 103 -11.26 18.25 -0.85
CA GLN A 103 -12.52 17.97 -0.14
C GLN A 103 -12.93 16.49 -0.22
N LEU A 104 -11.94 15.61 -0.16
CA LEU A 104 -12.11 14.15 -0.21
C LEU A 104 -12.01 13.51 1.19
N ASP A 105 -11.90 14.33 2.24
CA ASP A 105 -11.95 13.87 3.62
C ASP A 105 -13.30 13.19 3.93
N GLY A 106 -13.25 12.03 4.59
CA GLY A 106 -14.44 11.20 4.81
C GLY A 106 -14.88 10.38 3.59
N GLU A 107 -14.29 10.61 2.40
CA GLU A 107 -14.58 9.85 1.19
C GLU A 107 -13.43 8.91 0.80
N LEU A 108 -12.21 9.46 0.75
CA LEU A 108 -10.97 8.76 0.42
C LEU A 108 -9.95 8.96 1.52
N GLN A 109 -9.12 7.93 1.75
CA GLN A 109 -7.97 8.00 2.64
C GLN A 109 -6.72 7.46 1.94
N VAL A 110 -5.56 7.88 2.44
CA VAL A 110 -4.25 7.42 1.96
C VAL A 110 -3.60 6.53 3.00
N ALA A 111 -3.45 5.24 2.68
CA ALA A 111 -2.63 4.31 3.47
C ALA A 111 -1.21 4.23 2.90
N SER A 112 -0.21 4.07 3.76
CA SER A 112 1.20 4.17 3.37
C SER A 112 1.94 2.83 3.51
N PHE A 113 2.74 2.51 2.50
CA PHE A 113 3.62 1.34 2.46
C PHE A 113 5.01 1.74 1.98
N HIS A 114 6.06 1.19 2.59
CA HIS A 114 7.43 1.56 2.25
C HIS A 114 8.40 0.39 2.43
N PRO A 115 9.42 0.18 1.56
CA PRO A 115 10.37 -0.94 1.69
C PRO A 115 11.14 -0.96 3.01
N LYS A 116 11.31 0.23 3.59
CA LYS A 116 11.96 0.45 4.89
C LYS A 116 10.98 0.96 5.94
N PHE A 117 9.70 0.61 5.82
CA PHE A 117 8.70 0.99 6.83
C PHE A 117 9.20 0.61 8.22
N GLN A 118 8.96 1.50 9.18
CA GLN A 118 9.31 1.34 10.58
C GLN A 118 8.21 1.99 11.43
N PHE A 119 7.56 1.19 12.27
CA PHE A 119 6.66 1.71 13.30
C PHE A 119 7.44 2.42 14.39
N GLU A 120 6.82 3.43 15.00
CA GLU A 120 7.36 4.10 16.17
C GLU A 120 7.68 3.08 17.29
N GLY A 121 8.83 3.25 17.93
CA GLY A 121 9.28 2.36 19.02
C GLY A 121 9.90 1.04 18.59
N THR A 122 9.93 0.71 17.30
CA THR A 122 10.48 -0.55 16.78
C THR A 122 11.89 -0.38 16.23
N GLY A 123 12.68 -1.45 16.19
CA GLY A 123 13.95 -1.52 15.49
C GLY A 123 13.78 -1.68 13.98
N VAL A 124 14.72 -1.15 13.19
CA VAL A 124 14.69 -1.19 11.71
C VAL A 124 14.63 -2.59 11.09
N ASN A 125 14.89 -3.65 11.86
CA ASN A 125 14.83 -5.04 11.39
C ASN A 125 13.72 -5.86 12.05
N ASP A 126 12.90 -5.23 12.89
CA ASP A 126 11.84 -5.93 13.61
C ASP A 126 10.76 -6.40 12.64
N ILE A 127 10.27 -7.62 12.89
CA ILE A 127 9.42 -8.34 11.93
C ILE A 127 8.03 -7.70 11.81
N GLU A 128 7.54 -7.04 12.84
CA GLU A 128 6.26 -6.31 12.83
C GLU A 128 6.20 -5.23 11.75
N ASN A 129 7.34 -4.60 11.43
CA ASN A 129 7.43 -3.62 10.36
C ASN A 129 7.05 -4.19 8.99
N TYR A 130 7.16 -5.50 8.80
CA TYR A 130 6.88 -6.16 7.53
C TYR A 130 5.39 -6.17 7.18
N THR A 131 4.48 -5.87 8.12
CA THR A 131 3.05 -5.69 7.81
C THR A 131 2.81 -4.54 6.83
N ASN A 132 3.70 -3.53 6.84
CA ASN A 132 3.61 -2.33 6.01
C ASN A 132 4.80 -2.16 5.06
N ARG A 133 5.66 -3.20 4.93
CA ARG A 133 6.72 -3.20 3.92
C ARG A 133 6.20 -3.64 2.56
N SER A 134 6.58 -2.86 1.56
CA SER A 134 6.27 -3.08 0.14
C SER A 134 7.55 -3.11 -0.70
N PRO A 135 7.49 -3.55 -1.98
CA PRO A 135 8.65 -3.57 -2.87
C PRO A 135 9.18 -2.18 -3.22
N TYR A 136 8.27 -1.19 -3.31
CA TYR A 136 8.57 0.21 -3.57
C TYR A 136 7.76 1.09 -2.61
N PRO A 137 8.17 2.35 -2.41
CA PRO A 137 7.31 3.32 -1.77
C PRO A 137 5.97 3.41 -2.51
N THR A 138 4.87 3.27 -1.78
CA THR A 138 3.52 3.16 -2.34
C THR A 138 2.51 3.90 -1.46
N LEU A 139 1.66 4.71 -2.09
CA LEU A 139 0.45 5.27 -1.50
C LEU A 139 -0.75 4.47 -1.98
N HIS A 140 -1.56 4.00 -1.04
CA HIS A 140 -2.77 3.24 -1.31
C HIS A 140 -3.97 4.17 -1.09
N LEU A 141 -4.59 4.59 -2.19
CA LEU A 141 -5.77 5.46 -2.19
C LEU A 141 -7.00 4.57 -2.10
N ILE A 142 -7.73 4.66 -0.99
CA ILE A 142 -8.84 3.74 -0.70
C ILE A 142 -10.07 4.51 -0.24
N ARG A 143 -11.25 4.03 -0.64
CA ARG A 143 -12.53 4.59 -0.24
C ARG A 143 -12.86 4.25 1.20
N GLU A 144 -13.22 5.24 1.99
CA GLU A 144 -13.70 5.04 3.36
C GLU A 144 -14.97 4.18 3.38
N SER A 145 -15.86 4.38 2.41
CA SER A 145 -17.06 3.54 2.27
C SER A 145 -16.73 2.06 2.01
N SER A 146 -15.65 1.76 1.30
CA SER A 146 -15.18 0.38 1.10
C SER A 146 -14.65 -0.22 2.39
N ILE A 147 -13.90 0.55 3.18
CA ILE A 147 -13.43 0.12 4.50
C ILE A 147 -14.62 -0.11 5.44
N ALA A 148 -15.57 0.81 5.51
CA ALA A 148 -16.76 0.69 6.37
C ALA A 148 -17.56 -0.59 6.06
N ARG A 149 -17.87 -0.85 4.78
CA ARG A 149 -18.53 -2.10 4.36
C ARG A 149 -17.74 -3.34 4.74
N ALA A 150 -16.42 -3.25 4.65
CA ALA A 150 -15.55 -4.36 4.98
C ALA A 150 -15.50 -4.61 6.49
N VAL A 151 -15.46 -3.56 7.32
CA VAL A 151 -15.56 -3.65 8.79
C VAL A 151 -16.90 -4.24 9.22
N GLU A 152 -18.03 -3.82 8.62
CA GLU A 152 -19.35 -4.40 8.90
C GLU A 152 -19.40 -5.91 8.63
N SER A 153 -18.67 -6.37 7.61
CA SER A 153 -18.59 -7.78 7.22
C SER A 153 -17.57 -8.58 8.06
N PHE A 154 -16.72 -7.92 8.84
CA PHE A 154 -15.65 -8.51 9.64
C PHE A 154 -15.69 -8.00 11.09
N PRO A 155 -16.40 -8.70 12.00
CA PRO A 155 -16.64 -8.28 13.40
C PRO A 155 -15.39 -8.10 14.29
N GLN A 156 -14.20 -8.31 13.75
CA GLN A 156 -12.92 -8.29 14.45
C GLN A 156 -11.90 -7.39 13.73
N ALA A 157 -12.37 -6.35 13.03
CA ALA A 157 -11.51 -5.44 12.29
C ALA A 157 -10.45 -4.78 13.19
N GLU A 158 -10.80 -4.48 14.44
CA GLU A 158 -9.89 -3.93 15.46
C GLU A 158 -8.70 -4.87 15.75
N MET A 159 -8.88 -6.18 15.58
CA MET A 159 -7.84 -7.18 15.80
C MET A 159 -6.93 -7.39 14.58
N ILE A 160 -7.19 -6.73 13.45
CA ILE A 160 -6.39 -6.92 12.22
C ILE A 160 -4.93 -6.58 12.49
N TYR A 161 -4.67 -5.47 13.17
CA TYR A 161 -3.31 -5.05 13.50
C TYR A 161 -2.55 -6.11 14.31
N GLU A 162 -3.13 -6.57 15.42
CA GLU A 162 -2.51 -7.58 16.28
C GLU A 162 -2.31 -8.91 15.55
N LYS A 163 -3.32 -9.37 14.78
CA LYS A 163 -3.24 -10.60 13.98
C LYS A 163 -2.18 -10.51 12.89
N ASN A 164 -1.99 -9.33 12.29
CA ASN A 164 -0.95 -9.11 11.29
C ASN A 164 0.43 -9.28 11.91
N ILE A 165 0.65 -8.64 13.07
CA ILE A 165 1.90 -8.77 13.83
C ILE A 165 2.15 -10.23 14.22
N GLU A 166 1.16 -10.93 14.77
CA GLU A 166 1.28 -12.35 15.11
C GLU A 166 1.63 -13.19 13.88
N THR A 167 1.00 -12.91 12.74
CA THR A 167 1.21 -13.65 11.50
C THR A 167 2.62 -13.47 10.98
N VAL A 168 3.11 -12.23 10.86
CA VAL A 168 4.48 -11.97 10.40
C VAL A 168 5.51 -12.45 11.41
N THR A 169 5.21 -12.38 12.72
CA THR A 169 6.09 -12.89 13.78
C THR A 169 6.27 -14.41 13.69
N ARG A 170 5.17 -15.16 13.50
CA ARG A 170 5.25 -16.62 13.28
C ARG A 170 5.97 -16.98 11.99
N LEU A 171 5.80 -16.18 10.94
CA LEU A 171 6.47 -16.37 9.67
C LEU A 171 7.99 -16.14 9.79
N GLY A 172 8.38 -15.10 10.54
CA GLY A 172 9.76 -14.67 10.69
C GLY A 172 10.36 -14.10 9.40
N ILE A 173 11.57 -13.55 9.51
CA ILE A 173 12.29 -12.93 8.38
C ILE A 173 12.56 -13.94 7.27
N GLU A 174 12.95 -15.18 7.62
CA GLU A 174 13.26 -16.21 6.63
C GLU A 174 12.01 -16.68 5.88
N GLY A 175 10.87 -16.83 6.58
CA GLY A 175 9.60 -17.13 5.94
C GLY A 175 9.15 -15.99 5.01
N TRP A 176 9.33 -14.73 5.42
CA TRP A 176 9.04 -13.58 4.57
C TRP A 176 9.88 -13.58 3.29
N LYS A 177 11.20 -13.78 3.41
CA LYS A 177 12.09 -13.89 2.24
C LYS A 177 11.70 -15.04 1.32
N ALA A 178 11.29 -16.17 1.90
CA ALA A 178 10.90 -17.35 1.14
C ALA A 178 9.65 -17.13 0.27
N LEU A 179 8.77 -16.18 0.62
CA LEU A 179 7.62 -15.81 -0.24
C LEU A 179 8.08 -15.33 -1.62
N PHE A 180 9.19 -14.60 -1.68
CA PHE A 180 9.72 -13.95 -2.88
C PHE A 180 10.96 -14.65 -3.44
N ALA A 181 11.42 -15.73 -2.81
CA ALA A 181 12.43 -16.58 -3.39
C ALA A 181 11.88 -17.16 -4.69
N LYS A 182 12.60 -16.95 -5.81
CA LYS A 182 12.30 -17.67 -7.05
C LYS A 182 12.37 -19.16 -6.72
N ALA A 183 11.29 -19.90 -7.02
CA ALA A 183 11.33 -21.35 -6.91
C ALA A 183 12.55 -21.85 -7.69
N SER A 184 13.47 -22.52 -7.00
CA SER A 184 14.56 -23.21 -7.67
C SER A 184 13.91 -24.20 -8.64
N GLN A 185 14.16 -24.00 -9.94
CA GLN A 185 13.76 -24.95 -10.98
C GLN A 185 14.44 -26.30 -10.77
#